data_AF-A0A932CMT4-F1
#
_entry.id   AF-A0A932CMT4-F1
#
_cell.length_a   1.000
_cell.length_b   1.000
_cell.length_c   1.000
_cell.angle_alpha   90.00
_cell.angle_beta   90.00
_cell.angle_gamma   90.00
#
_symmetry.space_group_name_H-M   'P 1'
#
loop_
_entity.id
_entity.type
_entity.pdbx_description
1 polymer ?
#
loop_
_entity_poly.entity_id
_entity_poly.type
_entity_poly.pdbx_seq_one_letter_code
_entity_poly.pdbx_strand_id
1 'polypeptide(L)' 'MATITPSDILDDLRVADQALRKFEQRYWLSSGVFYELYSQGHLDDGSHVEDFSEWAGHYKLKLKK' A
#
# COMPACT_ATOMS: atom_id res chain seq x y z
N MET A 1 21.68 15.35 12.12
CA MET A 1 20.98 14.09 12.45
C MET A 1 19.50 14.37 12.34
N ALA A 2 18.80 13.79 11.37
CA ALA A 2 17.38 14.04 11.19
C ALA A 2 16.61 13.37 12.32
N THR A 3 16.07 14.16 13.25
CA THR A 3 15.13 13.71 14.27
C THR A 3 13.79 13.48 13.57
N ILE A 4 13.49 12.22 13.24
CA ILE A 4 12.18 11.82 12.75
C ILE A 4 11.18 12.17 13.85
N THR A 5 10.30 13.13 13.56
CA THR A 5 9.28 13.57 14.52
C THR A 5 8.07 12.63 14.43
N PRO A 6 7.28 12.48 15.50
CA PRO A 6 6.05 11.70 15.44
C PRO A 6 5.09 12.19 14.35
N SER A 7 5.14 13.49 14.02
CA SER A 7 4.40 14.07 12.90
C SER A 7 4.83 13.52 11.55
N ASP A 8 6.12 13.26 11.37
CA ASP A 8 6.72 12.70 10.15
C ASP A 8 6.22 11.26 9.91
N ILE A 9 6.18 10.45 10.97
CA ILE A 9 5.65 9.07 10.93
C ILE A 9 4.14 9.06 10.63
N LEU A 10 3.41 10.02 11.19
CA LEU A 10 1.98 10.18 10.93
C LEU A 10 1.72 10.64 9.49
N ASP A 11 2.53 11.53 8.96
CA ASP A 11 2.44 11.99 7.58
C ASP A 11 2.71 10.82 6.61
N ASP A 12 3.75 10.03 6.87
CA ASP A 12 4.09 8.84 6.09
C ASP A 12 2.94 7.81 6.09
N LEU A 13 2.32 7.60 7.26
CA LEU A 13 1.14 6.74 7.38
C LEU A 13 -0.07 7.31 6.61
N ARG A 14 -0.24 8.64 6.58
CA ARG A 14 -1.31 9.29 5.81
C ARG A 14 -1.06 9.19 4.31
N VAL A 15 0.18 9.34 3.87
CA VAL A 15 0.60 9.15 2.47
C VAL A 15 0.31 7.71 2.05
N ALA A 16 0.66 6.73 2.88
CA ALA A 16 0.34 5.32 2.68
C ALA A 16 -1.18 5.08 2.55
N ASP A 17 -1.99 5.66 3.44
CA ASP A 17 -3.46 5.53 3.40
C ASP A 17 -4.07 6.20 2.15
N GLN A 18 -3.56 7.35 1.74
CA GLN A 18 -4.00 8.01 0.51
C GLN A 18 -3.59 7.23 -0.74
N ALA A 19 -2.40 6.63 -0.75
CA ALA A 19 -1.97 5.74 -1.82
C ALA A 19 -2.93 4.55 -1.92
N LEU A 20 -3.19 3.87 -0.80
CA LEU A 20 -4.17 2.78 -0.69
C LEU A 20 -5.55 3.17 -1.25
N ARG A 21 -6.10 4.30 -0.81
CA ARG A 21 -7.41 4.80 -1.29
C ARG A 21 -7.43 5.11 -2.78
N LYS A 22 -6.34 5.65 -3.34
CA LYS A 22 -6.25 5.89 -4.79
C LYS A 22 -6.31 4.58 -5.57
N PHE A 23 -5.67 3.52 -5.08
CA PHE A 23 -5.76 2.18 -5.67
C PHE A 23 -7.18 1.61 -5.54
N GLU A 24 -7.83 1.74 -4.38
CA GLU A 24 -9.22 1.30 -4.20
C GLU A 24 -10.19 2.03 -5.15
N GLN A 25 -10.00 3.33 -5.37
CA GLN A 25 -10.78 4.10 -6.34
C GLN A 25 -10.47 3.74 -7.79
N ARG A 26 -9.22 3.37 -8.09
CA ARG A 26 -8.78 3.05 -9.45
C ARG A 26 -9.22 1.65 -9.90
N TYR A 27 -9.17 0.69 -8.99
CA TYR A 27 -9.44 -0.72 -9.26
C TYR A 27 -10.80 -1.19 -8.73
N TRP A 28 -11.52 -0.35 -7.98
CA TRP A 28 -12.80 -0.69 -7.33
C TRP A 28 -12.72 -1.97 -6.48
N LEU A 29 -11.54 -2.23 -5.94
CA LEU A 29 -11.20 -3.40 -5.14
C LEU A 29 -10.74 -2.92 -3.77
N SER A 30 -11.27 -3.51 -2.71
CA SER A 30 -10.77 -3.24 -1.37
C SER A 30 -9.32 -3.68 -1.23
N SER A 31 -8.54 -2.91 -0.47
CA SER A 31 -7.12 -3.19 -0.22
C SER A 31 -6.86 -4.63 0.25
N GLY A 32 -7.76 -5.20 1.05
CA GLY A 32 -7.65 -6.59 1.50
C GLY A 32 -7.81 -7.62 0.38
N VAL A 33 -8.84 -7.47 -0.45
CA VAL A 33 -9.10 -8.37 -1.60
C VAL A 33 -7.96 -8.24 -2.62
N PHE A 34 -7.49 -7.02 -2.84
CA PHE A 34 -6.35 -6.76 -3.70
C PHE A 34 -5.08 -7.45 -3.17
N TYR A 35 -4.80 -7.35 -1.87
CA TYR A 35 -3.65 -8.03 -1.27
C TYR A 35 -3.75 -9.55 -1.38
N GLU A 36 -4.96 -10.11 -1.25
CA GLU A 36 -5.21 -11.54 -1.40
C GLU A 36 -4.95 -12.02 -2.84
N LEU A 37 -5.50 -11.30 -3.83
CA LEU A 37 -5.29 -11.55 -5.25
C LEU A 37 -3.83 -11.37 -5.68
N TYR A 38 -3.13 -10.38 -5.11
CA TYR A 38 -1.69 -10.16 -5.31
C TYR A 38 -0.88 -11.33 -4.74
N SER A 39 -1.19 -11.76 -3.51
CA SER A 39 -0.51 -12.88 -2.87
C SER A 39 -0.74 -14.22 -3.59
N GLN A 40 -1.82 -14.34 -4.36
CA GLN A 40 -2.11 -15.49 -5.20
C GLN A 40 -1.48 -15.40 -6.59
N GLY A 41 -0.87 -14.27 -6.96
CA GLY A 41 -0.31 -14.03 -8.29
C GLY A 41 -1.35 -13.77 -9.38
N HIS A 42 -2.59 -13.45 -9.01
CA HIS A 42 -3.68 -13.17 -9.96
C HIS A 42 -3.74 -11.72 -10.43
N LEU A 43 -3.06 -10.82 -9.73
CA LEU A 43 -3.07 -9.38 -10.01
C LEU A 43 -1.93 -8.92 -10.92
N ASP A 44 -0.87 -9.73 -11.02
CA ASP A 44 0.34 -9.37 -11.75
C ASP A 44 0.47 -10.22 -13.02
N ASP A 45 0.32 -9.57 -14.18
CA ASP A 45 0.73 -10.08 -15.49
C ASP A 45 2.20 -9.69 -15.79
N GLY A 46 2.95 -9.21 -14.79
CA GLY A 46 4.33 -8.72 -14.89
C GLY A 46 4.49 -7.25 -15.25
N SER A 47 3.40 -6.51 -15.51
CA SER A 47 3.49 -5.17 -16.12
C SER A 47 3.66 -4.01 -15.13
N HIS A 48 3.33 -4.19 -13.84
CA HIS A 48 3.39 -3.13 -12.81
C HIS A 48 3.84 -3.66 -11.42
N VAL A 49 4.71 -4.68 -11.41
CA VAL A 49 5.11 -5.38 -10.18
C VAL A 49 5.77 -4.47 -9.14
N GLU A 50 6.46 -3.40 -9.57
CA GLU A 50 7.13 -2.43 -8.70
C GLU A 50 6.11 -1.59 -7.91
N ASP A 51 5.13 -0.98 -8.59
CA ASP A 51 4.05 -0.24 -7.96
C ASP A 51 3.23 -1.10 -6.99
N PHE A 52 2.95 -2.36 -7.36
CA PHE A 52 2.21 -3.28 -6.51
C PHE A 52 3.02 -3.73 -5.29
N SER A 53 4.33 -3.94 -5.45
CA SER A 53 5.22 -4.28 -4.34
C SER A 53 5.35 -3.15 -3.32
N GLU A 54 5.47 -1.91 -3.80
CA GLU A 54 5.51 -0.72 -2.96
C GLU A 54 4.20 -0.56 -2.17
N TRP A 55 3.06 -0.66 -2.87
CA TRP A 55 1.73 -0.64 -2.26
C TRP A 55 1.54 -1.75 -1.22
N ALA A 56 1.98 -2.98 -1.52
CA ALA A 56 1.87 -4.12 -0.60
C ALA A 56 2.74 -3.93 0.65
N GLY A 57 3.87 -3.24 0.52
CA GLY A 57 4.71 -2.79 1.64
C GLY A 57 3.96 -1.85 2.57
N HIS A 58 3.35 -0.80 2.02
CA HIS A 58 2.52 0.15 2.77
C HIS A 58 1.32 -0.52 3.45
N TYR A 59 0.65 -1.44 2.75
CA TYR A 59 -0.49 -2.19 3.30
C TYR A 59 -0.08 -3.08 4.47
N LYS A 60 1.03 -3.82 4.34
CA LYS A 60 1.59 -4.63 5.44
C LYS A 60 1.98 -3.79 6.65
N LEU A 61 2.55 -2.60 6.41
CA LEU A 61 2.93 -1.69 7.49
C LEU A 61 1.71 -1.22 8.29
N LYS A 62 0.61 -0.92 7.60
CA LYS A 62 -0.68 -0.58 8.20
C LYS A 62 -1.28 -1.74 9.01
N LEU A 63 -1.09 -2.99 8.56
CA LEU A 63 -1.67 -4.18 9.17
C LEU A 63 -0.93 -4.66 10.44
N LYS A 64 0.35 -4.29 10.60
CA LYS A 64 1.20 -4.67 11.75
C LYS A 64 0.95 -3.86 13.05
N LYS A 65 -0.15 -3.12 13.12
CA LYS A 65 -0.53 -2.33 14.31
C LYS A 65 -1.28 -3.18 15.32
#